data_AF-A0A7R9VS80-F1
#
_entry.id   AF-A0A7R9VS80-F1
#
_cell.length_a   1.000
_cell.length_b   1.000
_cell.length_c   1.000
_cell.angle_alpha   90.00
_cell.angle_beta   90.00
_cell.angle_gamma   90.00
#
_symmetry.space_group_name_H-M   'P 1'
#
loop_
_entity.id
_entity.type
_entity.pdbx_description
1 polymer ?
#
loop_
_entity_poly.entity_id
_entity_poly.type
_entity_poly.pdbx_seq_one_letter_code
_entity_poly.pdbx_strand_id
1 'polypeptide(L)'
;QEVWDVLLYQILESNRDDQQAFYEAHMNGDYDTKQFFHEQYYSETSAALQNHVDTFLNRLEGLSKNAVGRDLNVHPRLPLILRHNDFVKDTFLAVRAQL
;
A
#
# COMPACT_ATOMS: atom_id res chain seq x y z
N GLN A 1 3.84 8.49 7.78
CA GLN A 1 3.42 9.60 6.89
C GLN A 1 3.89 9.39 5.47
N GLU A 2 5.13 8.95 5.23
CA GLU A 2 5.68 8.78 3.87
C GLU A 2 4.78 8.03 2.86
N VAL A 3 4.12 6.93 3.27
CA VAL A 3 3.20 6.20 2.37
C VAL A 3 2.00 7.06 1.95
N TRP A 4 1.44 7.84 2.87
CA TRP A 4 0.34 8.75 2.60
C TRP A 4 0.78 9.89 1.68
N ASP A 5 1.99 10.41 1.87
CA ASP A 5 2.56 11.46 1.02
C ASP A 5 2.72 10.98 -0.42
N VAL A 6 3.29 9.77 -0.61
CA VAL A 6 3.51 9.19 -1.94
C VAL A 6 2.18 8.89 -2.64
N LEU A 7 1.21 8.31 -1.93
CA LEU A 7 -0.10 8.03 -2.49
C LEU A 7 -0.86 9.30 -2.85
N LEU A 8 -0.84 10.30 -1.97
CA LEU A 8 -1.45 11.59 -2.25
C LEU A 8 -0.80 12.24 -3.48
N TYR A 9 0.53 12.26 -3.54
CA TYR A 9 1.24 12.80 -4.70
C TYR A 9 0.85 12.11 -6.01
N GLN A 10 0.64 10.78 -5.99
CA GLN A 10 0.18 10.02 -7.15
C GLN A 10 -1.27 10.34 -7.51
N ILE A 11 -2.16 10.48 -6.53
CA ILE A 11 -3.58 10.85 -6.76
C ILE A 11 -3.67 12.24 -7.39
N LEU A 12 -2.81 13.17 -6.98
CA LEU A 12 -2.76 14.51 -7.52
C LEU A 12 -2.22 14.59 -8.95
N GLU A 13 -1.76 13.51 -9.58
CA GLU A 13 -1.30 13.53 -10.99
C GLU A 13 -2.37 14.08 -11.97
N SER A 14 -3.65 13.91 -11.63
CA SER A 14 -4.76 14.50 -12.39
C SER A 14 -4.96 16.00 -12.17
N ASN A 15 -4.41 16.57 -11.10
CA ASN A 15 -4.38 18.00 -10.83
C ASN A 15 -2.94 18.49 -10.56
N ARG A 16 -2.27 18.90 -11.65
CA ARG A 16 -0.86 19.33 -11.65
C ARG A 16 -0.59 20.51 -10.73
N ASP A 17 -1.54 21.43 -10.56
CA ASP A 17 -1.36 22.61 -9.72
C ASP A 17 -1.29 22.21 -8.24
N ASP A 18 -2.24 21.40 -7.79
CA ASP A 18 -2.25 20.86 -6.42
C ASP A 18 -1.06 19.93 -6.16
N GLN A 19 -0.68 19.12 -7.16
CA GLN A 19 0.49 18.24 -7.07
C GLN A 19 1.78 19.04 -6.83
N GLN A 20 1.97 20.13 -7.58
CA GLN A 20 3.14 21.00 -7.44
C GLN A 20 3.12 21.73 -6.08
N ALA A 21 1.98 22.28 -5.68
CA ALA A 21 1.83 22.97 -4.40
C ALA A 21 2.11 22.02 -3.21
N PHE A 22 1.60 20.80 -3.26
CA PHE A 22 1.88 19.77 -2.25
C PHE A 22 3.38 19.41 -2.21
N TYR A 23 4.02 19.25 -3.37
CA TYR A 23 5.46 18.96 -3.45
C TYR A 23 6.31 20.09 -2.87
N GLU A 24 6.01 21.34 -3.21
CA GLU A 24 6.70 22.50 -2.64
C GLU A 24 6.52 22.59 -1.13
N ALA A 25 5.30 22.36 -0.63
CA ALA A 25 5.04 22.32 0.80
C ALA A 25 5.88 21.23 1.50
N HIS A 26 5.96 20.04 0.90
CA HIS A 26 6.80 18.95 1.39
C HIS A 26 8.30 19.32 1.42
N MET A 27 8.81 19.88 0.31
CA MET A 27 10.23 20.21 0.17
C MET A 27 10.68 21.37 1.07
N ASN A 28 9.79 22.33 1.32
CA ASN A 28 10.08 23.49 2.16
C ASN A 28 9.78 23.25 3.65
N GLY A 29 9.22 22.09 3.99
CA GLY A 29 8.81 21.78 5.37
C GLY A 29 7.59 22.56 5.85
N ASP A 30 6.76 23.06 4.93
CA ASP A 30 5.49 23.71 5.25
C ASP A 30 4.45 22.65 5.67
N TYR A 31 4.44 22.37 6.96
CA TYR A 31 3.58 21.37 7.56
C TYR A 31 2.10 21.72 7.39
N ASP A 32 1.71 22.99 7.54
CA ASP A 32 0.31 23.40 7.54
C ASP A 32 -0.31 23.21 6.17
N THR A 33 0.39 23.64 5.11
CA THR A 33 -0.06 23.44 3.73
C THR A 33 -0.09 21.95 3.37
N LYS A 34 0.93 21.19 3.77
CA LYS A 34 0.97 19.74 3.53
C LYS A 34 -0.19 19.02 4.22
N GLN A 35 -0.46 19.39 5.47
CA GLN A 35 -1.55 18.82 6.28
C GLN A 35 -2.92 19.17 5.68
N PHE A 36 -3.09 20.40 5.20
CA PHE A 36 -4.30 20.82 4.48
C PHE A 36 -4.61 19.90 3.28
N PHE A 37 -3.61 19.59 2.45
CA PHE A 37 -3.80 18.66 1.34
C PHE A 37 -4.15 17.25 1.82
N HIS A 38 -3.52 16.76 2.90
CA HIS A 38 -3.89 15.47 3.47
C HIS A 38 -5.33 15.42 3.95
N GLU A 39 -5.83 16.50 4.55
CA GLU A 39 -7.23 16.59 5.00
C GLU A 39 -8.19 16.68 3.82
N GLN A 40 -7.87 17.47 2.81
CA GLN A 40 -8.69 17.65 1.61
C GLN A 40 -8.86 16.34 0.82
N TYR A 41 -7.80 15.56 0.67
CA TYR A 41 -7.77 14.33 -0.14
C TYR A 41 -7.73 13.04 0.70
N TYR A 42 -8.12 13.13 1.97
CA TYR A 42 -8.04 11.99 2.89
C TYR A 42 -8.86 10.80 2.38
N SER A 43 -10.08 11.06 1.90
CA SER A 43 -11.01 10.02 1.45
C SER A 43 -10.46 9.26 0.25
N GLU A 44 -9.95 9.97 -0.75
CA GLU A 44 -9.37 9.41 -1.97
C GLU A 44 -8.10 8.63 -1.65
N THR A 45 -7.26 9.18 -0.78
CA THR A 45 -6.00 8.55 -0.38
C THR A 45 -6.23 7.28 0.44
N SER A 46 -7.19 7.31 1.38
CA SER A 46 -7.59 6.16 2.16
C SER A 46 -8.19 5.06 1.28
N ALA A 47 -9.09 5.42 0.37
CA ALA A 47 -9.70 4.47 -0.57
C ALA A 47 -8.66 3.83 -1.50
N ALA A 48 -7.70 4.61 -2.00
CA ALA A 48 -6.60 4.10 -2.83
C ALA A 48 -5.72 3.11 -2.05
N LEU A 49 -5.38 3.45 -0.80
CA LEU A 49 -4.60 2.58 0.07
C LEU A 49 -5.35 1.27 0.39
N GLN A 50 -6.65 1.36 0.72
CA GLN A 50 -7.49 0.20 0.96
C GLN A 50 -7.55 -0.72 -0.27
N ASN A 51 -7.81 -0.16 -1.46
CA ASN A 51 -7.84 -0.93 -2.70
C ASN A 51 -6.49 -1.62 -2.99
N HIS A 52 -5.38 -0.92 -2.76
CA HIS A 52 -4.05 -1.51 -2.90
C HIS A 52 -3.86 -2.70 -1.95
N VAL A 53 -4.21 -2.54 -0.67
CA VAL A 53 -4.10 -3.60 0.35
C VAL A 53 -4.95 -4.81 -0.03
N ASP A 54 -6.21 -4.61 -0.41
CA ASP A 54 -7.11 -5.70 -0.79
C ASP A 54 -6.67 -6.41 -2.07
N THR A 55 -6.25 -5.65 -3.08
CA THR A 55 -5.70 -6.22 -4.32
C THR A 55 -4.45 -7.05 -4.05
N PHE A 56 -3.56 -6.57 -3.17
CA PHE A 56 -2.36 -7.28 -2.79
C PHE A 56 -2.68 -8.59 -2.06
N LEU A 57 -3.57 -8.55 -1.06
CA LEU A 57 -4.01 -9.74 -0.32
C LEU A 57 -4.62 -10.80 -1.25
N ASN A 58 -5.45 -10.38 -2.21
CA ASN A 58 -6.04 -11.28 -3.20
C ASN A 58 -4.98 -11.95 -4.08
N ARG A 59 -3.96 -11.19 -4.54
CA ARG A 59 -2.84 -11.74 -5.32
C ARG A 59 -2.03 -12.74 -4.51
N LEU A 60 -1.75 -12.42 -3.24
CA LEU A 60 -0.98 -13.28 -2.33
C LEU A 60 -1.72 -14.60 -2.02
N GLU A 61 -3.04 -14.54 -1.87
CA GLU A 61 -3.88 -15.74 -1.75
C GLU A 61 -3.81 -16.59 -3.02
N GLY A 62 -3.89 -15.97 -4.20
CA GLY A 62 -3.73 -16.64 -5.49
C GLY A 62 -2.39 -17.36 -5.63
N LEU A 63 -1.28 -16.71 -5.23
CA LEU A 63 0.05 -17.32 -5.23
C LEU A 63 0.14 -18.49 -4.26
N SER A 64 -0.48 -18.38 -3.08
CA SER A 64 -0.48 -19.43 -2.07
C SER A 64 -1.29 -20.65 -2.51
N LYS A 65 -2.38 -20.45 -3.26
CA LYS A 65 -3.16 -21.55 -3.88
C LYS A 65 -2.33 -22.36 -4.88
N ASN A 66 -1.38 -21.76 -5.58
CA ASN A 66 -0.49 -22.47 -6.52
C ASN A 66 0.46 -23.47 -5.85
N ALA A 67 0.65 -23.34 -4.53
CA ALA A 67 1.45 -24.25 -3.73
C ALA A 67 0.69 -25.51 -3.30
N VAL A 68 -0.65 -25.50 -3.38
CA VAL A 68 -1.50 -26.61 -2.92
C VAL A 68 -1.24 -27.85 -3.78
N GLY A 69 -0.97 -28.99 -3.13
CA GLY A 69 -0.73 -30.27 -3.81
C GLY A 69 0.65 -30.43 -4.45
N ARG A 70 1.56 -29.45 -4.29
CA ARG A 70 2.95 -29.55 -4.75
C ARG A 70 3.77 -30.42 -3.80
N ASP A 71 4.58 -31.32 -4.35
CA ASP A 71 5.50 -32.14 -3.56
C ASP A 71 6.64 -31.27 -2.99
N LEU A 72 6.78 -31.30 -1.67
CA LEU A 72 7.81 -30.56 -0.93
C LEU A 72 9.22 -31.12 -1.19
N ASN A 73 9.35 -32.39 -1.58
CA ASN A 73 10.63 -32.99 -1.95
C ASN A 73 11.14 -32.47 -3.30
N VAL A 74 10.23 -32.12 -4.20
CA VAL A 74 10.54 -31.49 -5.50
C VAL A 74 10.75 -29.99 -5.36
N HIS A 75 10.10 -29.36 -4.38
CA HIS A 75 10.15 -27.92 -4.14
C HIS A 75 10.56 -27.58 -2.70
N PRO A 76 11.85 -27.77 -2.33
CA PRO A 76 12.32 -27.63 -0.94
C PRO A 76 12.21 -26.20 -0.39
N ARG A 77 12.11 -25.18 -1.25
CA ARG A 77 11.92 -23.77 -0.84
C ARG A 77 10.46 -23.41 -0.57
N LEU A 78 9.51 -24.25 -1.00
CA LEU A 78 8.09 -23.95 -0.91
C LEU A 78 7.62 -23.69 0.54
N PRO A 79 8.04 -24.46 1.56
CA PRO A 79 7.68 -24.16 2.95
C PRO A 79 8.15 -22.79 3.43
N LEU A 80 9.36 -22.36 3.01
CA LEU A 80 9.90 -21.04 3.36
C LEU A 80 9.10 -19.92 2.68
N ILE A 81 8.76 -20.10 1.40
CA ILE A 81 7.96 -19.14 0.64
C ILE A 81 6.57 -18.98 1.27
N LEU A 82 5.92 -20.08 1.65
CA LEU A 82 4.60 -20.04 2.29
C LEU A 82 4.65 -19.30 3.63
N ARG A 83 5.66 -19.58 4.47
CA ARG A 83 5.86 -18.84 5.73
C ARG A 83 6.09 -17.35 5.50
N HIS A 84 6.84 -16.99 4.47
CA HIS A 84 7.02 -15.60 4.10
C HIS A 84 5.72 -14.95 3.65
N ASN A 85 4.92 -15.64 2.83
CA ASN A 85 3.61 -15.16 2.41
C ASN A 85 2.68 -14.93 3.60
N ASP A 86 2.64 -15.85 4.57
CA ASP A 86 1.83 -15.69 5.78
C ASP A 86 2.26 -14.45 6.58
N PHE A 87 3.56 -14.26 6.79
CA PHE A 87 4.09 -13.08 7.47
C PHE A 87 3.69 -11.77 6.78
N VAL A 88 3.80 -11.72 5.45
CA VAL A 88 3.43 -10.53 4.68
C VAL A 88 1.92 -10.32 4.72
N LYS A 89 1.12 -11.38 4.62
CA LYS A 89 -0.34 -11.32 4.73
C LYS A 89 -0.77 -10.71 6.07
N ASP A 90 -0.22 -11.18 7.17
CA ASP A 90 -0.55 -10.69 8.51
C ASP A 90 -0.22 -9.20 8.67
N THR A 91 0.91 -8.76 8.08
CA THR A 91 1.30 -7.35 8.06
C THR A 91 0.25 -6.49 7.32
N PHE A 92 -0.18 -6.91 6.13
CA PHE A 92 -1.18 -6.16 5.35
C PHE A 92 -2.57 -6.20 5.99
N LEU A 93 -2.95 -7.29 6.66
CA LEU A 93 -4.19 -7.37 7.43
C LEU A 93 -4.20 -6.40 8.62
N ALA A 94 -3.06 -6.23 9.30
CA ALA A 94 -2.93 -5.26 10.37
C ALA A 94 -3.11 -3.82 9.87
N VAL A 95 -2.53 -3.49 8.71
CA VAL A 95 -2.73 -2.19 8.04
C VAL A 95 -4.21 -2.00 7.70
N ARG A 96 -4.85 -3.01 7.08
CA ARG A 96 -6.27 -2.94 6.70
C ARG A 96 -7.20 -2.67 7.89
N ALA A 97 -6.86 -3.17 9.08
CA ALA A 97 -7.66 -2.96 10.29
C ALA A 97 -7.58 -1.53 10.85
N GLN A 98 -6.64 -0.70 10.35
CA GLN A 98 -6.39 0.66 10.78
C GLN A 98 -6.79 1.73 9.73
N LEU A 99 -7.30 1.29 8.58
CA LEU A 99 -7.86 2.14 7.53
C LEU A 99 -9.37 2.28 7.71
#